data_AF-A0A9E4QAX3-F1
#
_entry.id   AF-A0A9E4QAX3-F1
#
_cell.length_a   1.000
_cell.length_b   1.000
_cell.length_c   1.000
_cell.angle_alpha   90.00
_cell.angle_beta   90.00
_cell.angle_gamma   90.00
#
_symmetry.space_group_name_H-M   'P 1'
#
loop_
_entity.id
_entity.type
_entity.pdbx_description
1 polymer ?
#
loop_
_entity_poly.entity_id
_entity_poly.type
_entity_poly.pdbx_seq_one_letter_code
_entity_poly.pdbx_strand_id
1 'polypeptide(L)' 'YYRIHGGTFIVEFDNFQNDANHVHSVIRDVDNDFANDVIREHRIMYHID' A
#
# COMPACT_ATOMS: atom_id res chain seq x y z
N TYR A 1 3.48 0.81 -6.76
CA TYR A 1 2.52 0.01 -5.99
C TYR A 1 2.48 -1.43 -6.46
N TYR A 2 2.72 -2.33 -5.51
CA TYR A 2 2.53 -3.77 -5.64
C TYR A 2 1.67 -4.25 -4.46
N ARG A 3 0.81 -5.24 -4.69
CA ARG A 3 -0.01 -5.88 -3.66
C ARG A 3 0.02 -7.40 -3.83
N ILE A 4 0.30 -8.10 -2.75
CA ILE A 4 0.14 -9.55 -2.63
C ILE A 4 -1.03 -9.79 -1.68
N HIS A 5 -2.00 -10.58 -2.13
CA HIS A 5 -3.18 -10.93 -1.34
C HIS A 5 -3.14 -12.42 -1.03
N GLY A 6 -2.86 -12.75 0.24
CA GLY A 6 -3.09 -14.07 0.80
C GLY A 6 -4.52 -14.20 1.32
N GLY A 7 -4.91 -15.39 1.78
CA GLY A 7 -6.29 -15.61 2.26
C GLY A 7 -6.68 -14.69 3.42
N THR A 8 -5.84 -14.60 4.44
CA THR A 8 -6.09 -13.82 5.66
C THR A 8 -5.15 -12.62 5.83
N PHE A 9 -4.26 -12.38 4.86
CA PHE A 9 -3.29 -11.30 4.96
C PHE A 9 -3.07 -10.59 3.64
N ILE A 10 -2.70 -9.31 3.72
CA ILE A 10 -2.30 -8.50 2.58
C ILE A 10 -0.91 -7.92 2.86
N VAL A 11 -0.06 -7.89 1.84
CA VAL A 11 1.16 -7.08 1.82
C VAL A 11 1.03 -6.04 0.73
N GLU A 12 1.21 -4.78 1.09
CA GLU A 12 1.24 -3.66 0.14
C GLU A 12 2.57 -2.94 0.23
N PHE A 13 3.07 -2.56 -0.94
CA PHE A 13 4.34 -1.86 -1.08
C PHE A 13 4.18 -0.75 -2.11
N ASP A 14 4.61 0.45 -1.74
CA ASP A 14 4.75 1.54 -2.68
C ASP A 14 6.13 2.18 -2.61
N ASN A 15 6.68 2.40 -3.80
CA ASN A 15 7.97 3.01 -4.03
C ASN A 15 7.85 3.78 -5.34
N PHE A 16 7.35 5.00 -5.24
CA PHE A 16 7.32 5.92 -6.35
C PHE A 16 8.77 6.32 -6.71
N GLN A 17 9.13 6.30 -7.99
CA GLN A 17 10.46 6.72 -8.46
C GLN A 17 10.39 8.14 -9.03
N ASN A 18 11.53 8.86 -9.02
CA ASN A 18 11.73 10.31 -9.26
C ASN A 18 11.74 11.16 -7.97
N ASP A 19 12.91 11.26 -7.34
CA ASP A 19 13.20 12.10 -6.15
C ASP A 19 12.43 11.78 -4.85
N ALA A 20 11.67 10.67 -4.81
CA ALA A 20 11.11 10.16 -3.56
C ALA A 20 12.22 9.72 -2.58
N ASN A 21 12.18 10.21 -1.34
CA ASN A 21 13.20 9.96 -0.33
C ASN A 21 12.87 8.85 0.68
N HIS A 22 11.71 8.20 0.53
CA HIS A 22 11.28 7.10 1.38
C HIS A 22 10.28 6.19 0.66
N VAL A 23 10.08 4.99 1.21
CA VAL A 23 9.13 3.97 0.72
C VAL A 23 8.02 3.74 1.73
N HIS A 24 6.85 3.28 1.27
CA HIS A 24 5.74 2.88 2.14
C HIS A 24 5.49 1.38 2.05
N SER A 25 5.19 0.76 3.18
CA SER A 25 4.88 -0.67 3.24
C SER A 25 3.95 -0.95 4.41
N VAL A 26 2.98 -1.84 4.18
CA VAL A 26 2.08 -2.31 5.23
C VAL A 26 1.85 -3.82 5.09
N ILE A 27 1.63 -4.46 6.23
CA ILE A 27 1.11 -5.83 6.32
C ILE A 27 -0.19 -5.75 7.10
N ARG A 28 -1.25 -6.34 6.56
CA ARG A 28 -2.60 -6.32 7.13
C ARG A 28 -3.07 -7.73 7.45
N ASP A 29 -3.78 -7.85 8.57
CA ASP A 29 -4.65 -8.99 8.89
C ASP A 29 -6.06 -8.62 8.39
N VAL A 30 -6.56 -9.35 7.40
CA VAL A 30 -7.83 -9.02 6.74
C VAL A 30 -9.03 -9.24 7.66
N ASP A 31 -8.93 -10.18 8.60
CA ASP A 31 -10.02 -10.49 9.52
C ASP A 31 -10.10 -9.51 10.70
N ASN A 32 -9.08 -8.67 10.85
CA ASN A 32 -8.95 -7.73 11.96
C ASN A 32 -8.34 -6.38 11.52
N ASP A 33 -8.69 -5.91 10.32
CA ASP A 33 -8.38 -4.56 9.86
C ASP A 33 -9.63 -3.67 9.74
N PHE A 34 -9.38 -2.39 9.55
CA PHE A 34 -10.43 -1.40 9.31
C PHE A 34 -10.81 -1.32 7.81
N ALA A 35 -10.43 -2.32 7.02
CA ALA A 35 -10.66 -2.46 5.58
C ALA A 35 -10.21 -1.30 4.67
N ASN A 36 -9.44 -0.33 5.16
CA ASN A 36 -9.00 0.81 4.34
C ASN A 36 -7.81 0.44 3.44
N ASP A 37 -7.92 0.74 2.14
CA ASP A 37 -6.86 0.59 1.14
C ASP A 37 -5.89 1.80 1.17
N VAL A 38 -5.41 2.15 2.37
CA VAL A 38 -4.66 3.39 2.65
C VAL A 38 -3.45 3.63 1.74
N ILE A 39 -2.70 2.58 1.38
CA ILE A 39 -1.53 2.73 0.49
C ILE A 39 -1.96 3.01 -0.95
N ARG A 40 -3.05 2.38 -1.41
CA ARG A 40 -3.60 2.64 -2.74
C ARG A 40 -4.15 4.06 -2.84
N GLU A 41 -4.88 4.51 -1.82
CA GLU A 41 -5.40 5.88 -1.73
C GLU A 41 -4.27 6.91 -1.71
N HIS A 42 -3.25 6.71 -0.86
CA HIS A 42 -2.07 7.56 -0.81
C HIS A 42 -1.41 7.68 -2.20
N ARG A 43 -1.22 6.56 -2.89
CA ARG A 43 -0.67 6.57 -4.24
C ARG A 43 -1.53 7.38 -5.22
N ILE A 44 -2.85 7.20 -5.18
CA ILE A 44 -3.77 7.95 -6.07
C ILE A 44 -3.67 9.46 -5.82
N MET A 45 -3.63 9.87 -4.56
CA MET A 45 -3.70 11.27 -4.18
C MET A 45 -2.40 12.04 -4.39
N TYR A 46 -1.24 11.37 -4.29
CA TYR A 46 0.06 12.04 -4.24
C TYR A 46 1.08 11.56 -5.28
N HIS A 47 0.84 10.41 -5.91
CA HIS A 47 1.83 9.71 -6.75
C HIS A 47 1.23 9.17 -8.06
N ILE A 48 0.20 9.84 -8.59
CA ILE A 48 -0.26 9.68 -9.97
C ILE A 48 0.33 10.82 -10.80
N ASP A 49 1.15 10.45 -11.79
CA ASP A 49 1.51 11.29 -12.93
C ASP A 49 0.44 11.20 -14.03
#